data_AF-A0A952SMP8-F1
#
_entry.id   AF-A0A952SMP8-F1
#
_cell.length_a   1.000
_cell.length_b   1.000
_cell.length_c   1.000
_cell.angle_alpha   90.00
_cell.angle_beta   90.00
_cell.angle_gamma   90.00
#
_symmetry.space_group_name_H-M   'P 1'
#
loop_
_entity.id
_entity.type
_entity.pdbx_description
1 polymer ?
#
loop_
_entity_poly.entity_id
_entity_poly.type
_entity_poly.pdbx_seq_one_letter_code
_entity_poly.pdbx_strand_id
1 'polypeptide(L)'
;NLNIGMAWHLIPEQVRLLCDDFLHWDSSGSTMPTLEVAARLQNRLTKIHPFRNGNGRHARLITDIFFHSRRHPLPEWPQTHLMSEGHQIRAQYIAAMRNADEGDFSPLAKFFEDCLPKLS
;
A
#
# COMPACT_ATOMS: atom_id res chain seq x y z
N ASN A 1 -20.93 -7.65 -13.04
CA ASN A 1 -20.60 -7.38 -11.63
C ASN A 1 -19.10 -7.12 -11.49
N LEU A 2 -18.70 -5.85 -11.51
CA LEU A 2 -17.31 -5.37 -11.38
C LEU A 2 -16.88 -5.35 -9.90
N ASN A 3 -16.97 -6.50 -9.23
CA ASN A 3 -16.96 -6.59 -7.78
C ASN A 3 -15.57 -6.96 -7.23
N ILE A 4 -14.55 -6.13 -7.52
CA ILE A 4 -13.23 -6.25 -6.87
C ILE A 4 -13.13 -5.27 -5.68
N GLY A 5 -13.93 -4.19 -5.68
CA GLY A 5 -13.97 -3.17 -4.64
C GLY A 5 -15.25 -3.19 -3.80
N MET A 6 -15.33 -2.27 -2.84
CA MET A 6 -16.53 -2.09 -2.03
C MET A 6 -17.70 -1.48 -2.81
N ALA A 7 -18.89 -1.46 -2.21
CA ALA A 7 -20.05 -0.79 -2.78
C ALA A 7 -19.77 0.71 -3.02
N TRP A 8 -20.00 1.20 -4.25
CA TRP A 8 -19.55 2.53 -4.69
C TRP A 8 -20.01 3.69 -3.80
N HIS A 9 -21.21 3.58 -3.21
CA HIS A 9 -21.77 4.61 -2.34
C HIS A 9 -21.03 4.75 -1.00
N LEU A 10 -20.22 3.75 -0.61
CA LEU A 10 -19.40 3.76 0.59
C LEU A 10 -17.99 4.33 0.35
N ILE A 11 -17.58 4.52 -0.92
CA ILE A 11 -16.23 5.00 -1.26
C ILE A 11 -15.92 6.34 -0.57
N PRO A 12 -16.77 7.39 -0.65
CA PRO A 12 -16.46 8.66 0.00
C PRO A 12 -16.27 8.54 1.51
N GLU A 13 -17.11 7.72 2.16
CA GLU A 13 -17.03 7.47 3.59
C GLU A 13 -15.73 6.75 3.96
N GLN A 14 -15.37 5.69 3.23
CA GLN A 14 -14.13 4.95 3.52
C GLN A 14 -12.87 5.75 3.22
N VAL A 15 -12.89 6.63 2.21
CA VAL A 15 -11.78 7.55 1.95
C VAL A 15 -11.63 8.51 3.13
N ARG A 16 -12.73 9.06 3.66
CA ARG A 16 -12.69 9.90 4.86
C ARG A 16 -12.12 9.14 6.05
N LEU A 17 -12.61 7.92 6.32
CA LEU A 17 -12.09 7.08 7.40
C LEU A 17 -10.60 6.76 7.21
N LEU A 18 -10.15 6.51 5.99
CA LEU A 18 -8.74 6.30 5.70
C LEU A 18 -7.90 7.55 6.02
N CYS A 19 -8.41 8.75 5.73
CA CYS A 19 -7.73 10.00 6.11
C CYS A 19 -7.65 10.14 7.63
N ASP A 20 -8.73 9.87 8.35
CA ASP A 20 -8.77 9.94 9.82
C ASP A 20 -7.81 8.91 10.45
N ASP A 21 -7.84 7.67 9.94
CA ASP A 21 -6.93 6.58 10.33
C ASP A 21 -5.46 6.98 10.09
N PHE A 22 -5.16 7.55 8.92
CA PHE A 22 -3.81 7.99 8.57
C PHE A 22 -3.31 9.08 9.53
N LEU A 23 -4.13 10.09 9.82
CA LEU A 23 -3.79 11.15 10.78
C LEU A 23 -3.50 10.59 12.17
N HIS A 24 -4.17 9.51 12.55
CA HIS A 24 -3.89 8.82 13.82
C HIS A 24 -2.56 8.06 13.77
N TRP A 25 -2.36 7.21 12.74
CA TRP A 25 -1.15 6.40 12.56
C TRP A 25 0.13 7.23 12.44
N ASP A 26 0.02 8.43 11.88
CA ASP A 26 1.13 9.32 11.57
C ASP A 26 1.20 10.55 12.51
N SER A 27 0.49 10.49 13.63
CA SER A 27 0.51 11.54 14.66
C SER A 27 1.84 11.58 15.42
N SER A 28 2.16 12.72 16.05
CA SER A 28 3.41 12.91 16.81
C SER A 28 3.58 11.95 18.00
N GLY A 29 2.47 11.39 18.51
CA GLY A 29 2.49 10.40 19.60
C GLY A 29 2.50 8.96 19.12
N SER A 30 2.41 8.72 17.81
CA SER A 30 2.44 7.37 17.25
C SER A 30 3.85 6.81 17.24
N THR A 31 3.99 5.54 17.63
CA THR A 31 5.24 4.77 17.51
C THR A 31 5.24 3.87 16.28
N MET A 32 4.26 4.02 15.39
CA MET A 32 4.12 3.16 14.21
C MET A 32 5.26 3.41 13.21
N PRO A 33 5.98 2.38 12.75
CA PRO A 33 7.03 2.55 11.76
C PRO A 33 6.49 3.08 10.42
N THR A 34 7.27 3.91 9.73
CA THR A 34 6.92 4.44 8.39
C THR A 34 6.51 3.34 7.41
N LEU A 35 7.25 2.22 7.37
CA LEU A 35 6.93 1.09 6.50
C LEU A 35 5.56 0.46 6.81
N GLU A 36 5.15 0.43 8.08
CA GLU A 36 3.84 -0.08 8.47
C GLU A 36 2.71 0.89 8.10
N VAL A 37 2.90 2.20 8.32
CA VAL A 37 1.93 3.23 7.88
C VAL A 37 1.72 3.14 6.37
N ALA A 38 2.81 3.02 5.61
CA ALA A 38 2.77 2.81 4.16
C ALA A 38 2.00 1.53 3.78
N ALA A 39 2.25 0.41 4.46
CA ALA A 39 1.57 -0.87 4.21
C ALA A 39 0.06 -0.76 4.43
N ARG A 40 -0.35 -0.09 5.52
CA ARG A 40 -1.77 0.18 5.83
C ARG A 40 -2.42 1.07 4.77
N LEU A 41 -1.77 2.16 4.36
CA LEU A 41 -2.25 3.04 3.29
C LEU A 41 -2.47 2.27 1.99
N GLN A 42 -1.47 1.51 1.54
CA GLN A 42 -1.53 0.79 0.27
C GLN A 42 -2.60 -0.30 0.27
N ASN A 43 -2.73 -1.06 1.37
CA ASN A 43 -3.78 -2.06 1.53
C ASN A 43 -5.17 -1.40 1.50
N ARG A 44 -5.41 -0.37 2.33
CA ARG A 44 -6.71 0.30 2.41
C ARG A 44 -7.11 0.94 1.09
N LEU A 45 -6.21 1.64 0.39
CA LEU A 45 -6.51 2.23 -0.92
C LEU A 45 -6.84 1.18 -1.98
N THR A 46 -6.12 0.05 -1.96
CA THR A 46 -6.40 -1.06 -2.88
C THR A 46 -7.77 -1.70 -2.59
N LYS A 47 -8.17 -1.78 -1.31
CA LYS A 47 -9.46 -2.33 -0.86
C LYS A 47 -10.65 -1.41 -1.13
N ILE A 48 -10.49 -0.10 -0.90
CA ILE A 48 -11.50 0.92 -1.24
C ILE A 48 -11.78 0.91 -2.74
N HIS A 49 -10.71 0.79 -3.54
CA HIS A 49 -10.77 0.64 -5.00
C HIS A 49 -11.62 1.73 -5.69
N PRO A 50 -11.29 3.02 -5.51
CA PRO A 50 -12.16 4.14 -5.91
C PRO A 50 -12.33 4.34 -7.43
N PHE A 51 -11.44 3.76 -8.25
CA PHE A 51 -11.45 3.91 -9.70
C PHE A 51 -11.84 2.61 -10.42
N ARG A 52 -12.31 2.73 -11.67
CA ARG A 52 -12.59 1.55 -12.51
C ARG A 52 -11.33 0.73 -12.80
N ASN A 53 -10.19 1.40 -13.01
CA ASN A 53 -8.89 0.80 -13.30
C ASN A 53 -7.79 1.66 -12.66
N GLY A 54 -6.64 1.04 -12.38
CA GLY A 54 -5.46 1.77 -11.92
C GLY A 54 -5.34 1.94 -10.40
N ASN A 55 -6.20 1.30 -9.60
CA ASN A 55 -6.15 1.41 -8.13
C ASN A 55 -4.80 0.98 -7.54
N GLY A 56 -4.15 -0.06 -8.09
CA GLY A 56 -2.81 -0.43 -7.65
C GLY A 56 -1.74 0.62 -7.96
N ARG A 57 -1.85 1.35 -9.09
CA ARG A 57 -0.95 2.47 -9.41
C ARG A 57 -1.23 3.68 -8.52
N HIS A 58 -2.50 3.98 -8.28
CA HIS A 58 -2.92 5.02 -7.35
C HIS A 58 -2.41 4.75 -5.93
N ALA A 59 -2.60 3.54 -5.41
CA ALA A 59 -2.14 3.16 -4.09
C ALA A 59 -0.61 3.29 -3.95
N ARG A 60 0.16 2.79 -4.94
CA ARG A 60 1.62 2.98 -4.96
C ARG A 60 2.04 4.44 -5.02
N LEU A 61 1.37 5.27 -5.83
CA LEU A 61 1.67 6.70 -5.90
C LEU A 61 1.46 7.41 -4.56
N ILE A 62 0.37 7.10 -3.85
CA ILE A 62 0.14 7.65 -2.51
C ILE A 62 1.19 7.16 -1.52
N THR A 63 1.58 5.88 -1.60
CA THR A 63 2.69 5.32 -0.81
C THR A 63 4.00 6.07 -1.07
N ASP A 64 4.35 6.34 -2.34
CA ASP A 64 5.55 7.09 -2.71
C ASP A 64 5.53 8.52 -2.18
N ILE A 65 4.39 9.21 -2.29
CA ILE A 65 4.19 10.55 -1.73
C ILE A 65 4.40 10.53 -0.21
N PHE A 66 3.85 9.53 0.48
CA PHE A 66 4.03 9.39 1.91
C PHE A 66 5.50 9.17 2.28
N PHE A 67 6.20 8.22 1.65
CA PHE A 67 7.63 8.01 1.89
C PHE A 67 8.45 9.29 1.64
N HIS A 68 8.16 9.99 0.53
CA HIS A 68 8.81 11.25 0.22
C HIS A 68 8.59 12.31 1.31
N SER A 69 7.36 12.45 1.82
CA SER A 69 7.02 13.38 2.90
C SER A 69 7.80 13.11 4.20
N ARG A 70 8.22 11.85 4.40
CA ARG A 70 9.02 11.40 5.55
C ARG A 70 10.52 11.45 5.30
N ARG A 71 10.96 11.91 4.12
CA ARG A 71 12.35 11.80 3.65
C ARG A 71 12.89 10.36 3.72
N HIS A 72 11.99 9.40 3.56
CA HIS A 72 12.31 7.99 3.53
C HIS A 72 12.72 7.60 2.09
N PRO A 73 13.64 6.64 1.91
CA PRO A 73 13.93 6.09 0.59
C PRO A 73 12.66 5.62 -0.13
N LEU A 74 12.59 5.87 -1.43
CA LEU A 74 11.47 5.44 -2.26
C LEU A 74 11.65 3.99 -2.70
N PRO A 75 10.60 3.15 -2.68
CA PRO A 75 10.67 1.81 -3.24
C PRO A 75 10.89 1.83 -4.75
N GLU A 76 11.80 0.98 -5.23
CA GLU A 76 11.95 0.61 -6.63
C GLU A 76 10.92 -0.47 -6.95
N TRP A 77 9.70 -0.04 -7.26
CA TRP A 77 8.61 -0.97 -7.54
C TRP A 77 8.97 -1.89 -8.71
N PRO A 78 8.98 -3.22 -8.50
CA PRO A 78 9.33 -4.17 -9.55
C PRO A 78 8.35 -3.99 -10.72
N GLN A 79 8.89 -3.87 -11.93
CA GLN A 79 8.08 -3.79 -13.14
C GLN A 79 7.41 -5.14 -13.38
N THR A 80 6.25 -5.35 -12.75
CA THR A 80 5.57 -6.66 -12.64
C THR A 80 5.22 -7.34 -13.96
N HIS A 81 5.43 -6.67 -15.10
CA HIS A 81 5.07 -7.18 -16.44
C HIS A 81 6.27 -7.45 -17.36
N LEU A 82 7.52 -7.16 -16.97
CA LEU A 82 8.65 -7.12 -17.92
C LEU A 82 9.77 -8.15 -17.70
N MET A 83 9.70 -9.01 -16.68
CA MET A 83 10.76 -10.01 -16.39
C MET A 83 10.18 -11.38 -16.01
N SER A 84 10.93 -12.45 -16.28
CA SER A 84 10.58 -13.85 -15.93
C SER A 84 10.33 -14.04 -14.43
N GLU A 85 11.01 -13.27 -13.59
CA GLU A 85 10.84 -13.23 -12.12
C GLU A 85 9.62 -12.40 -11.68
N GLY A 86 9.03 -11.61 -12.57
CA GLY A 86 7.91 -10.72 -12.27
C GLY A 86 6.67 -11.44 -11.75
N HIS A 87 6.45 -12.70 -12.16
CA HIS A 87 5.36 -13.52 -11.65
C HIS A 87 5.56 -13.90 -10.17
N GLN A 88 6.78 -14.25 -9.77
CA GLN A 88 7.10 -14.63 -8.38
C GLN A 88 6.99 -13.43 -7.44
N ILE A 89 7.55 -12.29 -7.84
CA ILE A 89 7.47 -11.04 -7.07
C ILE A 89 6.01 -10.58 -6.93
N ARG A 90 5.23 -10.67 -8.01
CA ARG A 90 3.80 -10.38 -7.96
C ARG A 90 3.07 -11.33 -7.00
N ALA A 91 3.40 -12.62 -6.99
CA ALA A 91 2.80 -13.58 -6.07
C ALA A 91 3.13 -13.26 -4.61
N GLN A 92 4.37 -12.87 -4.31
CA GLN A 92 4.79 -12.41 -2.98
C GLN A 92 4.01 -11.16 -2.54
N TYR A 93 3.91 -10.16 -3.41
CA TYR A 93 3.14 -8.95 -3.14
C TYR A 93 1.65 -9.27 -2.86
N ILE A 94 1.03 -10.12 -3.67
CA ILE A 94 -0.37 -10.53 -3.47
C ILE A 94 -0.54 -11.29 -2.16
N ALA A 95 0.39 -12.19 -1.81
CA ALA A 95 0.37 -12.91 -0.54
C ALA A 95 0.50 -11.95 0.65
N ALA A 96 1.41 -10.96 0.57
CA ALA A 96 1.57 -9.94 1.60
C ALA A 96 0.31 -9.07 1.76
N MET A 97 -0.33 -8.68 0.66
CA MET A 97 -1.61 -7.95 0.67
C MET A 97 -2.74 -8.75 1.34
N ARG A 98 -2.79 -10.07 1.15
CA ARG A 98 -3.78 -10.95 1.80
C ARG A 98 -3.57 -11.04 3.31
N ASN A 99 -2.32 -11.13 3.78
CA ASN A 99 -2.03 -11.07 5.21
C ASN A 99 -2.45 -9.72 5.81
N ALA A 100 -2.22 -8.63 5.07
CA ALA A 100 -2.66 -7.30 5.49
C ALA A 100 -4.20 -7.18 5.54
N ASP A 101 -4.94 -7.89 4.68
CA ASP A 101 -6.41 -7.96 4.77
C ASP A 101 -6.89 -8.63 6.07
N GLU A 102 -6.09 -9.51 6.66
CA GLU A 102 -6.32 -10.17 7.95
C GLU A 102 -5.74 -9.40 9.15
N GLY A 103 -5.09 -8.26 8.90
CA GLY A 103 -4.56 -7.36 9.92
C GLY A 103 -3.07 -7.52 10.22
N ASP A 104 -2.38 -8.48 9.60
CA ASP A 104 -0.92 -8.60 9.67
C ASP A 104 -0.26 -7.82 8.52
N PHE A 105 0.23 -6.63 8.85
CA PHE A 105 0.92 -5.74 7.89
C PHE A 105 2.41 -6.03 7.77
N SER A 106 2.97 -6.90 8.62
CA SER A 106 4.40 -7.16 8.68
C SER A 106 4.96 -7.71 7.36
N PRO A 107 4.29 -8.66 6.66
CA PRO A 107 4.75 -9.14 5.37
C PRO A 107 4.76 -8.07 4.28
N LEU A 108 3.79 -7.14 4.32
CA LEU A 108 3.69 -6.07 3.32
C LEU A 108 4.72 -4.97 3.58
N ALA A 109 4.93 -4.61 4.84
CA ALA A 109 6.02 -3.72 5.24
C ALA A 109 7.39 -4.30 4.84
N LYS A 110 7.59 -5.61 5.04
CA LYS A 110 8.81 -6.31 4.63
C LYS A 110 9.00 -6.28 3.11
N PHE A 111 7.93 -6.53 2.35
CA PHE A 111 7.97 -6.42 0.89
C PHE A 111 8.39 -5.01 0.43
N PHE A 112 7.93 -3.95 1.10
CA PHE A 112 8.35 -2.57 0.79
C PHE A 112 9.82 -2.34 1.12
N GLU A 113 10.29 -2.83 2.27
CA GLU A 113 11.70 -2.79 2.63
C GLU A 113 12.59 -3.46 1.58
N ASP A 114 12.19 -4.63 1.08
CA ASP A 114 12.92 -5.37 0.05
C ASP A 114 12.95 -4.65 -1.31
N CYS A 115 11.98 -3.75 -1.54
CA CYS A 115 11.94 -2.90 -2.72
C CYS A 115 12.76 -1.61 -2.54
N LEU A 116 13.30 -1.30 -1.37
CA LEU A 116 14.12 -0.10 -1.19
C LEU A 116 15.47 -0.26 -1.92
N PRO A 117 16.04 0.84 -2.44
CA PRO A 117 17.37 0.80 -3.02
C PRO A 117 18.38 0.33 -1.98
N LYS A 118 19.23 -0.63 -2.36
CA LYS A 118 20.32 -1.10 -1.50
C LYS A 118 21.38 -0.02 -1.43
N LEU A 119 21.76 0.38 -0.22
CA LEU A 119 22.91 1.26 -0.01
C LEU A 119 24.15 0.52 -0.52
N SER A 120 24.83 1.11 -1.51
CA SER A 120 26.09 0.65 -2.08
C SER A 120 27.27 0.91 -1.16
#